data_AF-A0A2I0NZY3-F1
#
_entry.id   AF-A0A2I0NZY3-F1
#
_cell.length_a   1.000
_cell.length_b   1.000
_cell.length_c   1.000
_cell.angle_alpha   90.00
_cell.angle_beta   90.00
_cell.angle_gamma   90.00
#
_symmetry.space_group_name_H-M   'P 1'
#
loop_
_entity.id
_entity.type
_entity.pdbx_description
1 polymer ?
#
loop_
_entity_poly.entity_id
_entity_poly.type
_entity_poly.pdbx_seq_one_letter_code
_entity_poly.pdbx_strand_id
1 'polypeptide(L)' 'RRAGIIGNISQVTRSYAMCIMTDDQRQRRIGRTLMLGVESLLSMEEPDDLMNLILN' A
#
# COMPACT_ATOMS: atom_id res chain seq x y z
N ARG A 1 -0.11 4.01 -16.26
CA ARG A 1 -0.43 4.88 -15.10
C ARG A 1 -1.88 4.72 -14.69
N ARG A 2 -2.21 3.61 -14.03
CA ARG A 2 -3.49 3.43 -13.34
C ARG A 2 -3.13 3.17 -11.88
N ALA A 3 -3.47 4.13 -11.03
CA ALA A 3 -3.30 4.02 -9.59
C ALA A 3 -4.68 3.97 -8.95
N GLY A 4 -4.91 3.01 -8.05
CA GLY A 4 -6.14 2.94 -7.24
C GLY A 4 -5.87 3.50 -5.84
N ILE A 5 -6.72 4.42 -5.38
CA ILE A 5 -6.67 4.96 -4.01
C ILE A 5 -7.66 4.17 -3.15
N ILE A 6 -7.19 3.61 -2.02
CA ILE A 6 -8.05 2.88 -1.07
C ILE A 6 -8.21 3.68 0.22
N GLY A 7 -9.42 4.19 0.47
CA GLY A 7 -9.73 5.10 1.59
C GLY A 7 -10.05 4.45 2.93
N ASN A 8 -10.66 3.26 2.94
CA ASN A 8 -11.03 2.57 4.19
C ASN A 8 -9.78 2.00 4.90
N ILE A 9 -8.90 1.37 4.12
CA ILE A 9 -7.60 0.89 4.61
C ILE A 9 -6.80 2.05 5.22
N SER A 10 -6.74 3.24 4.63
CA SER A 10 -6.05 4.39 5.25
C SER A 10 -6.49 4.69 6.69
N GLN A 11 -7.79 4.59 7.00
CA GLN A 11 -8.28 4.85 8.36
C GLN A 11 -7.77 3.83 9.39
N VAL A 12 -7.72 2.55 9.03
CA VAL A 12 -7.23 1.48 9.92
C VAL A 12 -5.71 1.58 10.11
N THR A 13 -5.03 1.98 9.06
CA THR A 13 -3.57 1.90 8.91
C THR A 13 -2.83 3.15 9.37
N ARG A 14 -3.56 4.18 9.83
CA ARG A 14 -3.04 5.53 10.16
C ARG A 14 -2.26 6.20 9.01
N SER A 15 -2.38 5.65 7.80
CA SER A 15 -1.86 6.24 6.57
C SER A 15 -2.93 7.19 6.03
N TYR A 16 -2.57 8.33 5.43
CA TYR A 16 -3.60 9.21 4.82
C TYR A 16 -4.25 8.53 3.61
N ALA A 17 -3.49 7.71 2.86
CA ALA A 17 -3.96 6.95 1.72
C ALA A 17 -3.03 5.74 1.45
N MET A 18 -3.55 4.70 0.82
CA MET A 18 -2.75 3.67 0.15
C MET A 18 -2.96 3.77 -1.36
N CYS A 19 -1.86 3.67 -2.12
CA CYS A 19 -1.85 3.74 -3.57
C CYS A 19 -1.20 2.48 -4.14
N ILE A 20 -1.95 1.72 -4.93
CA ILE A 20 -1.42 0.56 -5.66
C ILE A 20 -1.03 0.96 -7.07
N MET A 21 0.21 0.71 -7.46
CA MET A 21 0.78 1.04 -8.76
C MET A 21 0.92 -0.23 -9.60
N THR A 22 0.41 -0.21 -10.84
CA THR A 22 0.54 -1.34 -11.77
C THR A 22 1.78 -1.26 -12.66
N ASP A 23 2.42 -0.09 -12.72
CA ASP A 23 3.54 0.25 -13.60
C ASP A 23 4.84 0.61 -12.87
N ASP A 24 4.85 0.55 -11.54
CA ASP A 24 6.03 0.77 -10.70
C ASP A 24 5.96 -0.18 -9.51
N GLN A 25 6.98 -1.02 -9.34
CA GLN A 25 7.06 -2.01 -8.26
C GLN A 25 7.76 -1.47 -7.01
N ARG A 26 8.21 -0.20 -7.03
CA ARG A 26 8.90 0.38 -5.87
C ARG A 26 7.92 0.65 -4.75
N GLN A 27 8.19 0.06 -3.60
CA GLN A 27 7.59 0.45 -2.34
C GLN A 27 8.23 1.75 -1.84
N ARG A 28 7.40 2.73 -1.48
CA ARG A 28 7.86 3.97 -0.84
C ARG A 28 6.75 4.67 -0.08
N ARG A 29 7.11 5.51 0.89
CA ARG A 29 6.21 6.46 1.52
C ARG A 29 6.38 7.85 0.87
N ILE A 30 5.27 8.48 0.50
CA ILE A 30 5.22 9.89 0.09
C ILE A 30 4.31 10.62 1.06
N GLY A 31 4.89 11.45 1.95
CA GLY A 31 4.14 12.00 3.08
C GLY A 31 3.61 10.87 3.97
N ARG A 32 2.28 10.82 4.21
CA ARG A 32 1.63 9.67 4.88
C ARG A 32 0.92 8.71 3.93
N THR A 33 1.24 8.77 2.63
CA THR A 33 0.69 7.83 1.63
C THR A 33 1.68 6.69 1.41
N LEU A 34 1.22 5.46 1.60
CA LEU A 34 1.98 4.26 1.24
C LEU A 34 1.76 3.96 -0.25
N MET A 35 2.85 3.94 -1.02
CA MET A 35 2.83 3.46 -2.41
C MET A 35 3.37 2.05 -2.46
N LEU A 36 2.61 1.17 -3.10
CA LEU A 36 2.90 -0.25 -3.20
C LEU A 36 2.73 -0.72 -4.65
N GLY A 37 3.66 -1.56 -5.12
CA GLY A 37 3.51 -2.25 -6.40
C GLY A 37 2.45 -3.34 -6.34
N VAL A 38 1.77 -3.60 -7.45
CA VAL A 38 0.78 -4.68 -7.51
C VAL A 38 1.39 -6.05 -7.22
N GLU A 39 2.64 -6.29 -7.64
CA GLU A 39 3.32 -7.56 -7.39
C GLU A 39 3.62 -7.73 -5.90
N SER A 40 4.04 -6.66 -5.22
CA SER A 40 4.27 -6.68 -3.77
C SER A 40 2.99 -6.96 -2.98
N LEU A 41 1.83 -6.47 -3.45
CA LEU A 41 0.54 -6.79 -2.85
C LEU A 41 0.14 -8.25 -3.09
N LEU A 42 0.34 -8.74 -4.31
CA LEU A 42 -0.01 -10.12 -4.69
C LEU A 42 0.90 -11.18 -4.05
N SER A 43 2.12 -10.81 -3.66
CA SER A 43 3.04 -11.70 -2.95
C SER A 43 2.75 -11.82 -1.45
N MET A 44 1.77 -11.08 -0.92
CA MET A 44 1.36 -11.19 0.48
C MET A 44 0.49 -12.42 0.65
N GLU A 45 0.94 -13.37 1.46
CA GLU A 45 0.21 -14.61 1.73
C GLU A 45 -0.69 -14.45 2.96
N GLU A 46 -0.26 -13.64 3.93
CA GLU A 46 -0.97 -13.43 5.17
C GLU A 46 -1.44 -11.99 5.34
N PRO A 47 -2.58 -11.75 6.01
CA PRO A 47 -3.03 -10.39 6.36
C PRO A 47 -1.98 -9.60 7.15
N ASP A 48 -1.16 -10.30 7.94
CA ASP A 48 -0.12 -9.70 8.77
C ASP A 48 1.02 -9.09 7.93
N ASP A 49 1.31 -9.60 6.73
CA ASP A 49 2.30 -9.02 5.83
C ASP A 49 1.92 -7.58 5.43
N LEU A 50 0.64 -7.41 5.08
CA LEU A 50 0.08 -6.11 4.74
C LEU A 50 0.10 -5.18 5.96
N MET A 51 -0.32 -5.69 7.13
CA MET A 51 -0.34 -4.91 8.37
C MET A 51 1.07 -4.46 8.80
N ASN A 52 2.08 -5.32 8.65
CA ASN A 52 3.47 -4.98 8.91
C ASN A 52 3.96 -3.84 8.00
N LEU A 53 3.59 -3.84 6.72
CA LEU A 53 3.92 -2.76 5.78
C LEU A 53 3.29 -1.41 6.15
N ILE A 54 2.12 -1.48 6.76
CA ILE A 54 1.29 -0.35 7.14
C ILE A 54 1.78 0.30 8.43
N LEU A 55 2.10 -0.53 9.43
CA LEU A 55 2.35 -0.10 10.81
C LEU A 55 3.81 0.31 11.04
N ASN A 56 4.73 -0.11 10.16
CA ASN A 56 6.14 0.31 10.12
C ASN A 56 6.36 1.56 9.26
#